data_AF-A0A6S7IJ50-F1
#
_entry.id   AF-A0A6S7IJ50-F1
#
_cell.length_a   1.000
_cell.length_b   1.000
_cell.length_c   1.000
_cell.angle_alpha   90.00
_cell.angle_beta   90.00
_cell.angle_gamma   90.00
#
_symmetry.space_group_name_H-M   'P 1'
#
loop_
_entity.id
_entity.type
_entity.pdbx_description
1 polymer ?
#
loop_
_entity_poly.entity_id
_entity_poly.type
_entity_poly.pdbx_seq_one_letter_code
_entity_poly.pdbx_strand_id
1 'polypeptide(L)'
;MAEKVDMGHGKSKKSSFCTPTSENRQISRTRLRQPFKSPVLKSDKSSEGCDEPQGTYIDVLKEKIAKIDQEIDELGIEYSEDELQIHIDKLHEYNEIKDTGQLLLGKIAEIEGKTTKMMYEEYGLDIED
;
A
#
# COMPACT_ATOMS: atom_id res chain seq x y z
N MET A 1 25.26 37.42 -35.56
CA MET A 1 23.88 37.45 -35.04
C MET A 1 23.78 36.37 -33.99
N ALA A 2 23.82 36.75 -32.70
CA ALA A 2 23.71 35.81 -31.58
C ALA A 2 22.30 35.97 -30.99
N GLU A 3 21.47 34.96 -31.18
CA GLU A 3 20.10 34.89 -30.69
C GLU A 3 20.14 34.48 -29.21
N LYS A 4 19.92 35.44 -28.32
CA LYS A 4 19.75 35.19 -26.88
C LYS A 4 18.33 34.67 -26.67
N VAL A 5 18.19 33.38 -26.39
CA VAL A 5 16.94 32.78 -25.94
C VAL A 5 16.78 33.14 -24.46
N ASP A 6 15.97 34.17 -24.19
CA ASP A 6 15.58 34.58 -22.84
C ASP A 6 14.42 33.70 -22.36
N MET A 7 14.75 32.62 -21.63
CA MET A 7 13.75 31.80 -20.94
C MET A 7 13.35 32.51 -19.64
N GLY A 8 12.39 33.42 -19.78
CA GLY A 8 11.75 34.14 -18.69
C GLY A 8 11.20 33.19 -17.64
N HIS A 9 11.82 33.22 -16.46
CA HIS A 9 11.43 32.41 -15.31
C HIS A 9 10.04 32.82 -14.82
N GLY A 10 9.12 31.84 -14.80
CA GLY A 10 7.77 32.01 -14.29
C GLY A 10 7.78 32.54 -12.86
N LYS A 11 7.29 33.77 -12.68
CA LYS A 11 7.10 34.36 -11.35
C LYS A 11 6.00 33.60 -10.62
N SER A 12 6.39 32.73 -9.70
CA SER A 12 5.49 32.09 -8.73
C SER A 12 4.80 33.17 -7.90
N LYS A 13 3.47 33.26 -8.03
CA LYS A 13 2.63 34.12 -7.21
C LYS A 13 2.61 33.53 -5.80
N LYS A 14 3.41 34.10 -4.89
CA LYS A 14 3.30 33.80 -3.45
C LYS A 14 1.92 34.26 -2.97
N SER A 15 1.03 33.32 -2.62
CA SER A 15 -0.21 33.65 -1.95
C SER A 15 0.12 34.11 -0.54
N SER A 16 0.05 35.43 -0.32
CA SER A 16 0.05 36.01 1.02
C SER A 16 -1.31 35.75 1.66
N PHE A 17 -1.51 34.56 2.24
CA PHE A 17 -2.56 34.36 3.22
C PHE A 17 -2.15 35.10 4.50
N CYS A 18 -2.43 36.40 4.54
CA CYS A 18 -2.35 37.21 5.75
C CYS A 18 -3.73 37.20 6.40
N THR A 19 -3.87 36.54 7.55
CA THR A 19 -5.08 36.63 8.36
C THR A 19 -5.18 38.04 8.97
N PRO A 20 -6.35 38.68 8.93
CA PRO A 20 -6.53 40.00 9.51
C PRO A 20 -6.35 39.92 11.03
N THR A 21 -5.24 40.47 11.54
CA THR A 21 -5.07 40.69 12.97
C THR A 21 -5.99 41.85 13.36
N SER A 22 -7.04 41.57 14.13
CA SER A 22 -7.87 42.64 14.71
C SER A 22 -7.04 43.37 15.77
N GLU A 23 -6.62 44.59 15.46
CA GLU A 23 -6.02 45.46 16.46
C GLU A 23 -7.05 45.79 17.53
N ASN A 24 -6.61 45.62 18.78
CA ASN A 24 -7.20 46.20 19.97
C ASN A 24 -8.56 45.64 20.43
N ARG A 25 -8.57 44.37 20.87
CA ARG A 25 -9.51 43.92 21.89
C ARG A 25 -8.76 43.86 23.22
N GLN A 26 -9.08 44.76 24.16
CA GLN A 26 -8.66 44.62 25.55
C GLN A 26 -9.32 43.36 26.14
N ILE A 27 -8.68 42.21 25.95
CA ILE A 27 -9.11 40.95 26.55
C ILE A 27 -8.76 41.02 28.02
N SER A 28 -9.76 41.21 28.88
CA SER A 28 -9.60 41.17 30.32
C SER A 28 -8.85 39.88 30.72
N ARG A 29 -7.64 40.05 31.28
CA ARG A 29 -6.74 38.97 31.72
C ARG A 29 -7.37 38.02 32.76
N THR A 30 -8.55 38.36 33.28
CA THR A 30 -9.31 37.57 34.25
C THR A 30 -10.00 36.35 33.65
N ARG A 31 -10.30 36.31 32.34
CA ARG A 31 -10.85 35.10 31.68
C ARG A 31 -9.80 34.04 31.36
N LEU A 32 -8.51 34.39 31.39
CA LEU A 32 -7.39 33.49 31.08
C LEU A 32 -6.89 32.70 32.31
N ARG A 33 -7.43 32.98 33.51
CA ARG A 33 -7.10 32.29 34.76
C ARG A 33 -8.27 31.48 35.30
N GLN A 34 -9.14 31.01 34.42
CA GLN A 34 -10.12 29.99 34.79
C GLN A 34 -9.46 28.63 34.58
N PRO A 35 -9.47 27.72 35.57
CA PRO A 35 -9.01 26.35 35.33
C PRO A 35 -9.82 25.76 34.18
N PHE A 36 -9.14 25.10 33.24
CA PHE A 36 -9.76 24.45 32.09
C PHE A 36 -10.78 23.42 32.61
N LYS A 37 -12.07 23.69 32.37
CA LYS A 37 -13.15 22.75 32.67
C LYS A 37 -13.15 21.70 31.58
N SER A 38 -12.37 20.63 31.81
CA SER A 38 -12.39 19.45 30.95
C SER A 38 -13.81 18.86 30.93
N PRO A 39 -14.35 18.45 29.77
CA PRO A 39 -15.61 17.71 29.68
C PRO A 39 -15.56 16.33 30.37
N VAL A 40 -14.38 15.90 30.83
CA VAL A 40 -14.23 14.63 31.54
C VAL A 40 -14.77 14.79 32.95
N LEU A 41 -15.94 14.20 33.16
CA LEU A 41 -16.63 14.08 34.44
C LEU A 41 -15.65 13.57 35.51
N LYS A 42 -15.52 14.33 36.60
CA LYS A 42 -14.86 13.84 37.82
C LYS A 42 -15.76 12.74 38.37
N SER A 43 -15.35 11.49 38.25
CA SER A 43 -15.96 10.41 39.01
C SER A 43 -15.57 10.63 40.47
N ASP A 44 -16.54 11.05 41.28
CA ASP A 44 -16.46 10.91 42.73
C ASP A 44 -16.27 9.41 43.00
N LYS A 45 -15.06 9.04 43.42
CA LYS A 45 -14.73 7.68 43.87
C LYS A 45 -15.35 7.48 45.26
N SER A 46 -16.67 7.38 45.33
CA SER A 46 -17.33 6.52 46.31
C SER A 46 -17.32 5.10 45.75
N SER A 47 -16.93 4.16 46.61
CA SER A 47 -16.70 2.76 46.30
C SER A 47 -17.95 2.05 45.77
N GLU A 48 -18.03 1.87 44.46
CA GLU A 48 -18.73 0.74 43.85
C GLU A 48 -17.86 0.27 42.68
N GLY A 49 -17.12 -0.82 42.91
CA GLY A 49 -16.46 -1.55 41.85
C GLY A 49 -17.54 -2.23 41.02
N CYS A 50 -17.91 -1.62 39.90
CA CYS A 50 -18.51 -2.36 38.81
C CYS A 50 -17.35 -3.02 38.05
N ASP A 51 -17.09 -4.27 38.40
CA ASP A 51 -16.36 -5.22 37.56
C ASP A 51 -17.15 -5.39 36.25
N GLU A 52 -16.95 -4.48 35.29
CA GLU A 52 -17.24 -4.75 33.89
C GLU A 52 -16.39 -5.97 33.50
N PRO A 53 -16.96 -7.00 32.85
CA PRO A 53 -16.42 -8.34 32.90
C PRO A 53 -15.20 -8.49 31.98
N GLN A 54 -14.04 -8.00 32.44
CA GLN A 54 -12.75 -8.15 31.79
C GLN A 54 -12.42 -9.63 31.54
N GLY A 55 -12.88 -10.51 32.44
CA GLY A 55 -12.82 -11.97 32.25
C GLY A 55 -13.53 -12.43 30.97
N THR A 56 -14.76 -11.97 30.73
CA THR A 56 -15.50 -12.34 29.52
C THR A 56 -14.86 -11.82 28.23
N TYR A 57 -14.22 -10.64 28.26
CA TYR A 57 -13.51 -10.12 27.10
C TYR A 57 -12.25 -10.93 26.80
N ILE A 58 -11.51 -11.31 27.84
CA ILE A 58 -10.36 -12.22 27.73
C ILE A 58 -10.80 -13.58 27.17
N ASP A 59 -11.93 -14.11 27.62
CA ASP A 59 -12.45 -15.39 27.14
C ASP A 59 -12.90 -15.33 25.68
N VAL A 60 -13.56 -14.25 25.27
CA VAL A 60 -13.90 -13.98 23.86
C VAL A 60 -12.64 -13.85 22.99
N LEU A 61 -11.59 -13.19 23.49
CA LEU A 61 -10.33 -13.07 22.76
C LEU A 61 -9.63 -14.43 22.61
N LYS A 62 -9.62 -15.26 23.67
CA LYS A 62 -9.08 -16.62 23.61
C LYS A 62 -9.84 -17.50 22.62
N GLU A 63 -11.16 -17.39 22.58
CA GLU A 63 -11.98 -18.12 21.61
C GLU A 63 -11.67 -17.69 20.17
N LYS A 64 -11.45 -16.38 19.93
CA LYS A 64 -11.04 -15.87 18.63
C LYS A 64 -9.66 -16.36 18.22
N ILE A 65 -8.70 -16.37 19.15
CA ILE A 65 -7.36 -16.91 18.90
C ILE A 65 -7.46 -18.39 18.50
N ALA A 66 -8.20 -19.20 19.27
CA ALA A 66 -8.37 -20.62 18.97
C ALA A 66 -9.02 -20.88 17.61
N LYS A 67 -9.99 -20.05 17.20
CA LYS A 67 -10.60 -20.14 15.86
C LYS A 67 -9.61 -19.78 14.76
N ILE A 68 -8.85 -18.70 14.94
CA ILE A 68 -7.84 -18.27 13.97
C ILE A 68 -6.73 -19.32 13.85
N ASP A 69 -6.28 -19.90 14.97
CA ASP A 69 -5.28 -20.97 14.97
C ASP A 69 -5.79 -22.21 14.20
N GLN A 70 -7.07 -22.57 14.38
CA GLN A 70 -7.69 -23.64 13.62
C GLN A 70 -7.75 -23.33 12.11
N GLU A 71 -8.12 -22.10 11.73
CA GLU A 71 -8.12 -21.66 10.34
C GLU A 71 -6.71 -21.68 9.72
N ILE A 72 -5.68 -21.32 10.51
CA ILE A 72 -4.27 -21.40 10.09
C ILE A 72 -3.84 -22.86 9.87
N ASP A 73 -4.20 -23.77 10.78
CA ASP A 73 -3.89 -25.19 10.65
C ASP A 73 -4.59 -25.81 9.43
N GLU A 74 -5.86 -25.47 9.19
CA GLU A 74 -6.62 -25.91 8.02
C GLU A 74 -5.98 -25.40 6.71
N LEU A 75 -5.59 -24.13 6.65
CA LEU A 75 -4.89 -23.56 5.50
C LEU A 75 -3.50 -24.16 5.29
N GLY A 76 -2.77 -24.47 6.35
CA GLY A 76 -1.43 -25.06 6.30
C GLY A 76 -1.40 -26.51 5.79
N ILE A 77 -2.54 -27.21 5.79
CA ILE A 77 -2.67 -28.55 5.19
C ILE A 77 -2.84 -28.47 3.67
N GLU A 78 -3.54 -27.45 3.17
CA GLU A 78 -3.87 -27.32 1.74
C GLU A 78 -2.85 -26.49 0.96
N TYR A 79 -2.21 -25.51 1.60
CA TYR A 79 -1.27 -24.60 0.95
C TYR A 79 0.00 -24.44 1.78
N SER A 80 1.12 -24.94 1.27
CA SER A 80 2.44 -24.58 1.77
C SER A 80 2.91 -23.29 1.08
N GLU A 81 3.19 -22.24 1.85
CA GLU A 81 3.73 -20.97 1.31
C GLU A 81 4.98 -21.19 0.46
N ASP A 82 5.82 -22.16 0.85
CA ASP A 82 7.04 -22.54 0.13
C ASP A 82 6.72 -23.12 -1.27
N GLU A 83 5.69 -23.96 -1.38
CA GLU A 83 5.26 -24.54 -2.67
C GLU A 83 4.70 -23.46 -3.61
N LEU A 84 3.96 -22.49 -3.05
CA LEU A 84 3.41 -21.38 -3.81
C LEU A 84 4.52 -20.47 -4.34
N GLN A 85 5.53 -20.17 -3.52
CA GLN A 85 6.69 -19.39 -3.94
C GLN A 85 7.48 -20.13 -5.05
N ILE A 86 7.65 -21.45 -4.93
CA ILE A 86 8.28 -22.27 -5.98
C ILE A 86 7.50 -22.18 -7.30
N HIS A 87 6.17 -22.17 -7.26
CA HIS A 87 5.36 -22.02 -8.48
C HIS A 87 5.49 -20.64 -9.11
N ILE A 88 5.55 -19.58 -8.31
CA ILE A 88 5.80 -18.22 -8.77
C ILE A 88 7.17 -18.13 -9.44
N ASP A 89 8.22 -18.66 -8.81
CA ASP A 89 9.58 -18.63 -9.33
C ASP A 89 9.70 -19.39 -10.66
N LYS A 90 9.09 -20.58 -10.74
CA LYS A 90 9.06 -21.37 -11.99
C LYS A 90 8.33 -20.67 -13.13
N LEU A 91 7.24 -19.96 -12.84
CA LEU A 91 6.53 -19.18 -13.85
C LEU A 91 7.38 -18.03 -14.36
N HIS A 92 8.12 -17.35 -13.48
CA HIS A 92 9.05 -16.30 -13.89
C HIS A 92 10.19 -16.87 -14.74
N GLU A 93 10.81 -17.97 -14.31
CA GLU A 93 11.88 -18.64 -15.06
C GLU A 93 11.41 -19.09 -16.45
N TYR A 94 10.21 -19.69 -16.55
CA TYR A 94 9.61 -20.05 -17.84
C TYR A 94 9.41 -18.83 -18.74
N ASN A 95 8.80 -17.77 -18.21
CA ASN A 95 8.52 -16.55 -18.98
C ASN A 95 9.80 -15.87 -19.46
N GLU A 96 10.84 -15.79 -18.62
CA GLU A 96 12.13 -15.22 -19.00
C GLU A 96 12.78 -15.98 -20.17
N ILE A 97 12.75 -17.31 -20.11
CA ILE A 97 13.27 -18.17 -21.19
C ILE A 97 12.42 -18.01 -22.45
N LYS A 98 11.08 -18.01 -22.31
CA LYS A 98 10.14 -17.83 -23.43
C LYS A 98 10.35 -16.49 -24.14
N ASP A 99 10.44 -15.40 -23.38
CA ASP A 99 10.65 -14.05 -23.92
C ASP A 99 12.00 -13.94 -24.64
N THR A 100 13.05 -14.51 -24.05
CA THR A 100 14.37 -14.57 -24.69
C THR A 100 14.34 -15.38 -25.98
N GLY A 101 13.65 -16.52 -25.97
CA GLY A 101 13.46 -17.38 -27.15
C GLY A 101 12.70 -16.67 -28.26
N GLN A 102 11.61 -15.98 -27.93
CA GLN A 102 10.82 -15.21 -28.90
C GLN A 102 11.59 -14.02 -29.48
N LEU A 103 12.41 -13.35 -28.65
CA LEU A 103 13.30 -12.29 -29.13
C LEU A 103 14.29 -12.82 -30.17
N LEU A 104 14.95 -13.95 -29.88
CA LEU A 104 15.87 -14.60 -30.80
C LEU A 104 15.15 -15.05 -32.07
N LEU A 105 14.00 -15.70 -31.94
CA LEU A 105 13.19 -16.16 -33.06
C LEU A 105 12.78 -15.00 -33.98
N GLY A 106 12.38 -13.87 -33.40
CA GLY A 106 12.07 -12.65 -34.15
C GLY A 106 13.27 -12.10 -34.92
N LYS A 107 14.47 -12.16 -34.33
CA LYS A 107 15.72 -11.74 -35.00
C LYS A 107 16.11 -12.68 -36.14
N ILE A 108 15.97 -13.98 -35.95
CA ILE A 108 16.23 -14.97 -36.99
C ILE A 108 15.22 -14.79 -38.14
N ALA A 109 13.94 -14.58 -37.82
CA ALA A 109 12.90 -14.30 -38.82
C ALA A 109 13.20 -13.06 -39.66
N GLU A 110 13.70 -11.98 -39.02
CA GLU A 110 14.11 -10.75 -39.68
C GLU A 110 15.29 -10.97 -40.65
N ILE A 111 16.28 -11.76 -40.25
CA ILE A 111 17.46 -12.08 -41.08
C ILE A 111 17.07 -12.97 -42.27
N GLU A 112 16.21 -13.95 -42.05
CA GLU A 112 15.76 -14.88 -43.09
C GLU A 112 14.66 -14.29 -43.99
N GLY A 113 14.09 -13.14 -43.63
CA GLY A 113 12.97 -12.53 -44.33
C GLY A 113 11.68 -13.37 -44.26
N LYS A 114 11.57 -14.26 -43.27
CA LYS A 114 10.39 -15.09 -43.03
C LYS A 114 9.49 -14.43 -42.00
N THR A 115 8.21 -14.79 -42.00
CA THR A 115 7.31 -14.38 -40.92
C THR A 115 7.57 -15.23 -39.69
N THR A 116 7.38 -14.66 -38.50
CA THR A 116 7.55 -15.40 -37.24
C THR A 116 6.70 -16.66 -37.21
N LYS A 117 5.48 -16.63 -37.78
CA LYS A 117 4.60 -17.80 -37.89
C LYS A 117 5.24 -18.98 -38.63
N MET A 118 5.95 -18.74 -39.73
CA MET A 118 6.66 -19.79 -40.46
C MET A 118 7.81 -20.37 -39.63
N MET A 119 8.43 -19.55 -38.78
CA MET A 119 9.46 -20.04 -37.86
C MET A 119 8.86 -20.95 -36.78
N TYR A 120 7.68 -20.62 -36.23
CA TYR A 120 6.98 -21.52 -35.32
C TYR A 120 6.74 -22.91 -35.95
N GLU A 121 6.28 -22.94 -37.21
CA GLU A 121 6.06 -24.19 -37.96
C GLU A 121 7.39 -24.95 -38.25
N GLU A 122 8.48 -24.25 -38.57
CA GLU A 122 9.78 -24.84 -38.88
C GLU A 122 10.49 -25.42 -37.65
N TYR A 123 10.38 -24.76 -36.51
CA TYR A 123 10.96 -25.22 -35.23
C TYR A 123 10.03 -26.13 -34.43
N GLY A 124 8.82 -26.43 -34.94
CA GLY A 124 7.84 -27.30 -34.27
C GLY A 124 7.28 -26.71 -32.98
N LEU A 125 7.17 -25.38 -32.91
CA LEU A 125 6.62 -24.63 -31.78
C LEU A 125 5.13 -24.40 -31.97
N ASP A 126 4.34 -24.54 -30.90
CA ASP A 126 2.94 -24.14 -30.89
C ASP A 126 2.82 -22.63 -30.62
N ILE A 127 1.83 -21.99 -31.25
CA ILE A 127 1.52 -20.58 -31.05
C ILE A 127 0.65 -20.41 -29.79
N GLU A 128 0.01 -21.49 -29.32
CA GLU A 128 -0.86 -21.49 -28.13
C GLU A 128 -0.15 -21.85 -26.80
N ASP A 129 1.14 -22.18 -26.83
CA ASP A 129 1.99 -22.39 -25.64
C ASP A 129 2.43 -21.08 -24.95
#